data_AF-A0A661L7M7-F1
#
_entry.id   AF-A0A661L7M7-F1
#
_cell.length_a   1.000
_cell.length_b   1.000
_cell.length_c   1.000
_cell.angle_alpha   90.00
_cell.angle_beta   90.00
_cell.angle_gamma   90.00
#
_symmetry.space_group_name_H-M   'P 1'
#
loop_
_entity.id
_entity.type
_entity.pdbx_description
1 polymer ?
#
loop_
_entity_poly.entity_id
_entity_poly.type
_entity_poly.pdbx_seq_one_letter_code
_entity_poly.pdbx_strand_id
1 'polypeptide(L)'
;MGILSKIRRHAAIAKGHFVSMFKDVDIPPLPAAVTWLISELNQEEPDVDRLVKLISSETGLASKLIKTANSPLFGLRKPATNVRHVVTLLGFRQVKSIVLAYATMEAVPIPKGDLFDHQAFWTDSLLKAIIARSLSKKRFMNYMDDVFTATILADVAIPVLLTAWGEYYAPIIEEWKNSPRRLSEIEREQFGWDHGQAGAWIVNYWGFPEEMICYIGAHNLS
;
A
#
# COMPACT_ATOMS: atom_id res chain seq x y z
N MET A 1 -0.37 -15.88 -24.12
CA MET A 1 -0.94 -15.39 -22.85
C MET A 1 -0.50 -13.95 -22.62
N GLY A 2 -1.41 -12.99 -22.65
CA GLY A 2 -1.09 -11.56 -22.51
C GLY A 2 -0.59 -11.20 -21.10
N ILE A 3 0.05 -10.03 -20.97
CA ILE A 3 0.65 -9.54 -19.70
C ILE A 3 -0.34 -9.55 -18.53
N LEU A 4 -1.60 -9.17 -18.78
CA LEU A 4 -2.69 -9.19 -17.80
C LEU A 4 -3.02 -10.60 -17.28
N SER A 5 -2.88 -11.64 -18.12
CA SER A 5 -3.08 -13.04 -17.70
C SER A 5 -1.93 -13.59 -16.87
N LYS A 6 -0.73 -13.02 -16.99
CA LYS A 6 0.41 -13.34 -16.11
C LYS A 6 0.25 -12.62 -14.77
N ILE A 7 -0.10 -11.32 -14.80
CA ILE A 7 -0.41 -10.51 -13.62
C ILE A 7 -1.49 -11.17 -12.77
N ARG A 8 -2.64 -11.52 -13.38
CA ARG A 8 -3.72 -12.21 -12.67
C ARG A 8 -3.32 -13.55 -12.09
N ARG A 9 -2.48 -14.34 -12.76
CA ARG A 9 -2.03 -15.63 -12.20
C ARG A 9 -1.03 -15.46 -11.06
N HIS A 10 -0.09 -14.55 -11.19
CA HIS A 10 0.88 -14.26 -10.14
C HIS A 10 0.20 -13.71 -8.88
N ALA A 11 -0.79 -12.83 -9.05
CA ALA A 11 -1.66 -12.37 -7.98
C ALA A 11 -2.63 -13.47 -7.48
N ALA A 12 -3.12 -14.37 -8.33
CA ALA A 12 -4.04 -15.45 -7.91
C ALA A 12 -3.37 -16.54 -7.06
N ILE A 13 -2.04 -16.71 -7.15
CA ILE A 13 -1.28 -17.58 -6.23
C ILE A 13 -1.54 -17.16 -4.76
N ALA A 14 -1.79 -15.87 -4.52
CA ALA A 14 -2.17 -15.31 -3.22
C ALA A 14 -3.44 -15.96 -2.62
N LYS A 15 -4.39 -16.44 -3.43
CA LYS A 15 -5.70 -16.88 -2.93
C LYS A 15 -5.73 -18.32 -2.38
N GLY A 16 -4.75 -19.16 -2.73
CA GLY A 16 -4.78 -20.60 -2.42
C GLY A 16 -3.68 -21.07 -1.46
N HIS A 17 -2.41 -20.86 -1.84
CA HIS A 17 -1.26 -21.39 -1.08
C HIS A 17 -1.02 -20.63 0.24
N PHE A 18 -1.27 -19.31 0.25
CA PHE A 18 -1.04 -18.47 1.42
C PHE A 18 -2.03 -18.77 2.55
N VAL A 19 -3.30 -19.09 2.24
CA VAL A 19 -4.30 -19.41 3.27
C VAL A 19 -3.89 -20.62 4.11
N SER A 20 -3.34 -21.66 3.49
CA SER A 20 -2.83 -22.83 4.23
C SER A 20 -1.52 -22.54 4.97
N MET A 21 -0.62 -21.75 4.36
CA MET A 21 0.71 -21.47 4.91
C MET A 21 0.67 -20.50 6.09
N PHE A 22 -0.25 -19.55 6.06
CA PHE A 22 -0.44 -18.51 7.07
C PHE A 22 -1.68 -18.76 7.93
N LYS A 23 -2.17 -20.02 7.98
CA LYS A 23 -3.37 -20.39 8.75
C LYS A 23 -3.26 -20.03 10.23
N ASP A 24 -2.06 -20.18 10.79
CA ASP A 24 -1.77 -19.91 12.20
C ASP A 24 -1.06 -18.57 12.41
N VAL A 25 -1.02 -17.71 11.37
CA VAL A 25 -0.41 -16.39 11.42
C VAL A 25 -1.51 -15.35 11.59
N ASP A 26 -1.46 -14.62 12.71
CA ASP A 26 -2.42 -13.57 13.01
C ASP A 26 -2.11 -12.32 12.19
N ILE A 27 -2.84 -12.14 11.08
CA ILE A 27 -2.76 -10.92 10.28
C ILE A 27 -3.59 -9.84 10.97
N PRO A 28 -2.94 -8.72 11.37
CA PRO A 28 -3.62 -7.71 12.15
C PRO A 28 -4.81 -7.16 11.36
N PRO A 29 -6.01 -7.13 11.97
CA PRO A 29 -7.16 -6.50 11.35
C PRO A 29 -6.90 -4.99 11.24
N LEU A 30 -7.40 -4.39 10.17
CA LEU A 30 -7.36 -2.94 10.05
C LEU A 30 -8.38 -2.29 11.00
N PRO A 31 -8.08 -1.09 11.54
CA PRO A 31 -9.07 -0.32 12.29
C PRO A 31 -10.33 -0.07 11.46
N ALA A 32 -11.49 -0.03 12.11
CA ALA A 32 -12.78 0.12 11.44
C ALA A 32 -12.85 1.34 10.50
N ALA A 33 -12.16 2.44 10.83
CA ALA A 33 -12.06 3.62 9.99
C ALA A 33 -11.37 3.31 8.65
N VAL A 34 -10.31 2.51 8.65
CA VAL A 34 -9.57 2.10 7.45
C VAL A 34 -10.38 1.11 6.63
N THR A 35 -11.02 0.14 7.29
CA THR A 35 -11.93 -0.81 6.63
C THR A 35 -13.10 -0.08 5.96
N TRP A 36 -13.64 0.96 6.59
CA TRP A 36 -14.66 1.81 5.97
C TRP A 36 -14.10 2.55 4.75
N LEU A 37 -12.92 3.17 4.84
CA LEU A 37 -12.27 3.82 3.70
C LEU A 37 -12.05 2.86 2.53
N ILE A 38 -11.69 1.60 2.83
CA ILE A 38 -11.57 0.53 1.83
C ILE A 38 -12.94 0.21 1.24
N SER A 39 -13.99 0.10 2.05
CA SER A 39 -15.34 -0.18 1.56
C SER A 39 -15.85 0.89 0.59
N GLU A 40 -15.48 2.15 0.80
CA GLU A 40 -15.80 3.22 -0.14
C GLU A 40 -15.10 3.01 -1.49
N LEU A 41 -13.91 2.38 -1.57
CA LEU A 41 -13.21 2.07 -2.85
C LEU A 41 -14.04 1.22 -3.79
N ASN A 42 -14.92 0.39 -3.24
CA ASN A 42 -15.77 -0.49 -4.02
C ASN A 42 -17.07 0.19 -4.48
N GLN A 43 -17.32 1.46 -4.10
CA GLN A 43 -18.54 2.19 -4.48
C GLN A 43 -18.34 3.01 -5.75
N GLU A 44 -19.35 3.00 -6.64
CA GLU A 44 -19.40 3.87 -7.83
C GLU A 44 -19.57 5.35 -7.44
N GLU A 45 -20.40 5.63 -6.42
CA GLU A 45 -20.66 6.97 -5.88
C GLU A 45 -20.31 7.03 -4.39
N PRO A 46 -19.09 7.46 -4.04
CA PRO A 46 -18.61 7.48 -2.67
C PRO A 46 -19.04 8.73 -1.88
N ASP A 47 -19.21 8.60 -0.56
CA ASP A 47 -19.69 9.68 0.31
C ASP A 47 -18.57 10.68 0.67
N VAL A 48 -18.55 11.80 -0.05
CA VAL A 48 -17.56 12.88 0.12
C VAL A 48 -17.62 13.52 1.50
N ASP A 49 -18.82 13.80 2.01
CA ASP A 49 -18.98 14.52 3.27
C ASP A 49 -18.57 13.65 4.46
N ARG A 50 -18.90 12.37 4.40
CA ARG A 50 -18.45 11.40 5.39
C ARG A 50 -16.93 11.21 5.37
N LEU A 51 -16.31 11.16 4.18
CA LEU A 51 -14.85 11.11 4.06
C LEU A 51 -14.19 12.32 4.72
N VAL A 52 -14.66 13.53 4.39
CA VAL A 52 -14.14 14.77 4.98
C VAL A 52 -14.28 14.73 6.50
N LYS A 53 -15.44 14.30 7.02
CA LYS A 53 -15.68 14.20 8.46
C LYS A 53 -14.72 13.23 9.14
N LEU A 54 -14.52 12.04 8.58
CA LEU A 54 -13.65 11.00 9.12
C LEU A 54 -12.17 11.41 9.11
N ILE A 55 -11.68 11.99 8.01
CA ILE A 55 -10.29 12.46 7.98
C ILE A 55 -10.11 13.62 8.95
N SER A 56 -11.08 14.53 9.03
CA SER A 56 -10.97 15.71 9.90
C SER A 56 -11.00 15.37 11.39
N SER A 57 -11.58 14.23 11.80
CA SER A 57 -11.52 13.78 13.20
C SER A 57 -10.14 13.22 13.57
N GLU A 58 -9.37 12.74 12.59
CA GLU A 58 -8.04 12.16 12.80
C GLU A 58 -6.95 13.20 12.47
N THR A 59 -6.52 13.96 13.49
CA THR A 59 -5.59 15.09 13.31
C THR A 59 -4.28 14.72 12.62
N GLY A 60 -3.72 13.53 12.91
CA GLY A 60 -2.52 13.01 12.27
C GLY A 60 -2.70 12.78 10.77
N LEU A 61 -3.80 12.11 10.39
CA LEU A 61 -4.15 11.82 9.01
C LEU A 61 -4.50 13.09 8.22
N ALA A 62 -5.27 14.01 8.81
CA ALA A 62 -5.59 15.31 8.21
C ALA A 62 -4.32 16.14 7.92
N SER A 63 -3.39 16.19 8.88
CA SER A 63 -2.12 16.91 8.73
C SER A 63 -1.26 16.32 7.62
N LYS A 64 -1.12 14.99 7.58
CA LYS A 64 -0.40 14.27 6.50
C LYS A 64 -1.03 14.56 5.13
N LEU A 65 -2.36 14.47 5.02
CA LEU A 65 -3.07 14.78 3.78
C LEU A 65 -2.82 16.21 3.30
N ILE A 66 -2.98 17.20 4.18
CA ILE A 66 -2.79 18.62 3.82
C ILE A 66 -1.34 18.88 3.42
N LYS A 67 -0.37 18.35 4.17
CA LYS A 67 1.06 18.48 3.85
C LYS A 67 1.39 17.86 2.48
N THR A 68 0.85 16.68 2.21
CA THR A 68 1.04 15.98 0.92
C THR A 68 0.38 16.74 -0.22
N ALA A 69 -0.86 17.22 -0.05
CA ALA A 69 -1.55 18.03 -1.03
C ALA A 69 -0.81 19.34 -1.36
N ASN A 70 -0.19 19.97 -0.37
CA ASN A 70 0.59 21.19 -0.52
C ASN A 70 2.01 20.96 -1.07
N SER A 71 2.41 19.70 -1.28
CA SER A 71 3.71 19.41 -1.88
C SER A 71 3.77 19.86 -3.35
N PRO A 72 4.96 20.17 -3.89
CA PRO A 72 5.12 20.54 -5.30
C PRO A 72 4.54 19.52 -6.29
N LEU A 73 4.34 18.27 -5.86
CA LEU A 73 3.79 17.18 -6.65
C LEU A 73 2.41 17.48 -7.24
N PHE A 74 1.55 18.16 -6.47
CA PHE A 74 0.18 18.47 -6.89
C PHE A 74 0.04 19.84 -7.53
N GLY A 75 1.08 20.68 -7.45
CA GLY A 75 1.16 21.95 -8.17
C GLY A 75 0.03 22.93 -7.81
N LEU A 76 -0.42 22.94 -6.54
CA LEU A 76 -1.48 23.83 -6.09
C LEU A 76 -1.06 25.30 -6.22
N ARG A 77 -1.93 26.14 -6.79
CA ARG A 77 -1.69 27.59 -6.92
C ARG A 77 -1.71 28.32 -5.57
N LYS A 78 -2.52 27.84 -4.63
CA LYS A 78 -2.64 28.34 -3.26
C LYS A 78 -2.63 27.14 -2.31
N PRO A 79 -1.98 27.24 -1.14
CA PRO A 79 -1.99 26.16 -0.16
C PRO A 79 -3.41 25.81 0.28
N ALA A 80 -3.71 24.52 0.33
CA ALA A 80 -4.88 23.99 1.01
C ALA A 80 -4.71 24.17 2.53
N THR A 81 -5.81 24.54 3.19
CA THR A 81 -5.83 24.92 4.62
C THR A 81 -6.60 23.92 5.50
N ASN A 82 -7.42 23.07 4.89
CA ASN A 82 -8.21 22.05 5.58
C ASN A 82 -8.55 20.90 4.62
N VAL A 83 -9.04 19.79 5.17
CA VAL A 83 -9.39 18.58 4.41
C VAL A 83 -10.39 18.86 3.30
N ARG A 84 -11.46 19.63 3.56
CA ARG A 84 -12.47 19.94 2.55
C ARG A 84 -11.87 20.72 1.38
N HIS A 85 -10.99 21.68 1.66
CA HIS A 85 -10.28 22.44 0.64
C HIS A 85 -9.36 21.53 -0.19
N VAL A 86 -8.68 20.56 0.43
CA VAL A 86 -7.89 19.55 -0.31
C VAL A 86 -8.80 18.73 -1.25
N VAL A 87 -9.96 18.27 -0.77
CA VAL A 87 -10.93 17.52 -1.60
C VAL A 87 -11.41 18.36 -2.79
N THR A 88 -11.72 19.64 -2.59
CA THR A 88 -12.11 20.54 -3.68
C THR A 88 -11.01 20.72 -4.73
N LEU A 89 -9.75 20.78 -4.31
CA LEU A 89 -8.62 21.05 -5.21
C LEU A 89 -8.11 19.80 -5.96
N LEU A 90 -8.00 18.68 -5.25
CA LEU A 90 -7.44 17.43 -5.79
C LEU A 90 -8.50 16.48 -6.35
N GLY A 91 -9.75 16.68 -5.94
CA GLY A 91 -10.83 15.76 -6.21
C GLY A 91 -10.85 14.58 -5.24
N PHE A 92 -12.04 13.98 -5.10
CA PHE A 92 -12.29 12.94 -4.13
C PHE A 92 -11.42 11.69 -4.31
N ARG A 93 -11.27 11.20 -5.55
CA ARG A 93 -10.51 9.98 -5.87
C ARG A 93 -9.05 10.05 -5.38
N GLN A 94 -8.42 11.20 -5.61
CA GLN A 94 -7.04 11.42 -5.20
C GLN A 94 -6.88 11.53 -3.69
N VAL A 95 -7.78 12.27 -3.02
CA VAL A 95 -7.77 12.36 -1.56
C VAL A 95 -7.95 10.99 -0.92
N LYS A 96 -8.93 10.22 -1.39
CA LYS A 96 -9.18 8.86 -0.93
C LYS A 96 -7.96 7.96 -1.08
N SER A 97 -7.26 8.03 -2.22
CA SER A 97 -6.05 7.25 -2.49
C SER A 97 -4.92 7.58 -1.50
N ILE A 98 -4.68 8.88 -1.26
CA ILE A 98 -3.67 9.34 -0.29
C ILE A 98 -4.03 8.91 1.14
N VAL A 99 -5.30 9.09 1.51
CA VAL A 99 -5.82 8.77 2.85
C VAL A 99 -5.75 7.28 3.11
N LEU A 100 -6.15 6.46 2.15
CA LEU A 100 -6.06 5.00 2.25
C LEU A 100 -4.63 4.54 2.46
N ALA A 101 -3.69 5.09 1.70
CA ALA A 101 -2.28 4.78 1.86
C ALA A 101 -1.82 5.08 3.30
N TYR A 102 -2.05 6.30 3.80
CA TYR A 102 -1.65 6.66 5.16
C TYR A 102 -2.37 5.87 6.25
N ALA A 103 -3.67 5.65 6.11
CA ALA A 103 -4.47 4.90 7.06
C ALA A 103 -4.00 3.44 7.15
N THR A 104 -3.62 2.84 6.01
CA THR A 104 -3.05 1.49 5.98
C THR A 104 -1.65 1.48 6.60
N MET A 105 -0.80 2.46 6.30
CA MET A 105 0.54 2.60 6.89
C MET A 105 0.50 2.68 8.42
N GLU A 106 -0.49 3.41 8.97
CA GLU A 106 -0.69 3.55 10.43
C GLU A 106 -1.26 2.29 11.08
N ALA A 107 -2.01 1.48 10.31
CA ALA A 107 -2.59 0.23 10.80
C ALA A 107 -1.61 -0.96 10.77
N VAL A 108 -0.57 -0.88 9.94
CA VAL A 108 0.47 -1.90 9.84
C VAL A 108 1.29 -1.94 11.13
N PRO A 109 1.58 -3.15 11.67
CA PRO A 109 2.35 -3.28 12.90
C PRO A 109 3.78 -2.75 12.74
N ILE A 110 4.37 -2.32 13.84
CA ILE A 110 5.77 -1.93 13.90
C ILE A 110 6.57 -3.16 14.36
N PRO A 111 7.40 -3.77 13.50
CA PRO A 111 8.26 -4.87 13.90
C PRO A 111 9.15 -4.50 15.07
N LYS A 112 9.42 -5.45 15.97
CA LYS A 112 10.35 -5.26 17.08
C LYS A 112 11.79 -5.49 16.61
N GLY A 113 12.75 -4.78 17.21
CA GLY A 113 14.18 -4.92 16.95
C GLY A 113 14.72 -4.03 15.82
N ASP A 114 16.01 -4.18 15.51
CA ASP A 114 16.76 -3.25 14.65
C ASP A 114 16.74 -3.63 13.16
N LEU A 115 16.02 -4.69 12.81
CA LEU A 115 15.91 -5.15 11.42
C LEU A 115 15.02 -4.24 10.57
N PHE A 116 14.17 -3.42 11.17
CA PHE A 116 13.21 -2.60 10.45
C PHE A 116 13.17 -1.16 10.99
N ASP A 117 13.58 -0.21 10.15
CA ASP A 117 13.36 1.21 10.42
C ASP A 117 12.03 1.63 9.81
N HIS A 118 11.00 1.77 10.67
CA HIS A 118 9.65 2.12 10.26
C HIS A 118 9.57 3.48 9.56
N GLN A 119 10.33 4.48 10.00
CA GLN A 119 10.29 5.80 9.41
C GLN A 119 10.98 5.79 8.03
N ALA A 120 12.17 5.18 7.94
CA ALA A 120 12.91 5.09 6.69
C ALA A 120 12.14 4.27 5.64
N PHE A 121 11.57 3.14 6.03
CA PHE A 121 10.76 2.28 5.16
C PHE A 121 9.61 3.05 4.50
N TRP A 122 8.77 3.69 5.32
CA TRP A 122 7.61 4.42 4.79
C TRP A 122 7.99 5.70 4.03
N THR A 123 9.13 6.30 4.37
CA THR A 123 9.68 7.43 3.60
C THR A 123 10.08 6.98 2.19
N ASP A 124 10.74 5.82 2.08
CA ASP A 124 11.12 5.23 0.79
C ASP A 124 9.88 4.82 -0.04
N SER A 125 8.90 4.14 0.58
CA SER A 125 7.63 3.79 -0.08
C SER A 125 6.90 5.03 -0.61
N LEU A 126 6.85 6.12 0.16
CA LEU A 126 6.25 7.37 -0.29
C LEU A 126 7.04 7.99 -1.45
N LEU A 127 8.37 8.01 -1.39
CA LEU A 127 9.20 8.54 -2.47
C LEU A 127 9.00 7.75 -3.78
N LYS A 128 9.03 6.41 -3.71
CA LYS A 128 8.72 5.52 -4.83
C LYS A 128 7.36 5.86 -5.44
N ALA A 129 6.34 6.02 -4.61
CA ALA A 129 4.98 6.31 -5.08
C ALA A 129 4.85 7.68 -5.76
N ILE A 130 5.52 8.70 -5.23
CA ILE A 130 5.58 10.03 -5.84
C ILE A 130 6.21 9.96 -7.23
N ILE A 131 7.33 9.23 -7.35
CA ILE A 131 8.04 9.04 -8.63
C ILE A 131 7.17 8.26 -9.60
N ALA A 132 6.64 7.10 -9.20
CA ALA A 132 5.78 6.26 -10.03
C ALA A 132 4.55 7.02 -10.55
N ARG A 133 3.91 7.81 -9.68
CA ARG A 133 2.79 8.69 -10.04
C ARG A 133 3.21 9.77 -11.05
N SER A 134 4.38 10.38 -10.88
CA SER A 134 4.88 11.38 -11.83
C SER A 134 5.13 10.77 -13.21
N LEU A 135 5.70 9.56 -13.26
CA LEU A 135 5.97 8.83 -14.49
C LEU A 135 4.69 8.39 -15.20
N SER A 136 3.63 8.03 -14.46
CA SER A 136 2.35 7.60 -15.04
C SER A 136 1.59 8.74 -15.73
N LYS A 137 1.88 10.01 -15.42
CA LYS A 137 1.20 11.19 -15.99
C LYS A 137 1.14 11.23 -17.53
N LYS A 138 2.16 10.71 -18.22
CA LYS A 138 2.26 10.79 -19.69
C LYS A 138 1.53 9.66 -20.43
N ARG A 139 1.37 8.49 -19.82
CA ARG A 139 0.89 7.27 -20.50
C ARG A 139 -0.28 6.58 -19.80
N PHE A 140 -0.47 6.83 -18.51
CA PHE A 140 -1.44 6.14 -17.66
C PHE A 140 -2.17 7.14 -16.74
N MET A 141 -2.56 8.29 -17.29
CA MET A 141 -3.15 9.41 -16.53
C MET A 141 -4.37 8.97 -15.70
N ASN A 142 -5.20 8.08 -16.23
CA ASN A 142 -6.41 7.59 -15.56
C ASN A 142 -6.13 6.66 -14.36
N TYR A 143 -4.88 6.19 -14.22
CA TYR A 143 -4.45 5.25 -13.18
C TYR A 143 -3.43 5.88 -12.23
N MET A 144 -3.16 7.19 -12.32
CA MET A 144 -2.12 7.84 -11.51
C MET A 144 -2.31 7.64 -10.01
N ASP A 145 -3.55 7.75 -9.53
CA ASP A 145 -3.87 7.62 -8.11
C ASP A 145 -3.80 6.17 -7.63
N ASP A 146 -4.16 5.21 -8.49
CA ASP A 146 -4.02 3.78 -8.20
C ASP A 146 -2.54 3.39 -8.17
N VAL A 147 -1.73 3.91 -9.10
CA VAL A 147 -0.27 3.71 -9.14
C VAL A 147 0.37 4.23 -7.87
N PHE A 148 -0.03 5.42 -7.41
CA PHE A 148 0.48 5.98 -6.15
C PHE A 148 0.18 5.06 -4.97
N THR A 149 -1.08 4.67 -4.82
CA THR A 149 -1.53 3.81 -3.72
C THR A 149 -0.85 2.45 -3.75
N ALA A 150 -0.86 1.78 -4.91
CA ALA A 150 -0.23 0.48 -5.10
C ALA A 150 1.27 0.52 -4.78
N THR A 151 1.94 1.61 -5.14
CA THR A 151 3.39 1.74 -4.90
C THR A 151 3.70 1.97 -3.42
N ILE A 152 2.88 2.73 -2.69
CA ILE A 152 3.06 2.86 -1.23
C ILE A 152 2.87 1.50 -0.56
N LEU A 153 1.86 0.75 -0.99
CA LEU A 153 1.49 -0.52 -0.39
C LEU A 153 2.24 -1.73 -0.98
N ALA A 154 3.14 -1.53 -1.94
CA ALA A 154 3.83 -2.61 -2.64
C ALA A 154 4.57 -3.55 -1.68
N ASP A 155 5.25 -2.95 -0.70
CA ASP A 155 6.09 -3.64 0.26
C ASP A 155 5.36 -3.89 1.61
N VAL A 156 4.03 -3.70 1.67
CA VAL A 156 3.24 -3.74 2.92
C VAL A 156 3.36 -5.06 3.69
N ALA A 157 3.66 -6.15 2.99
CA ALA A 157 3.86 -7.46 3.60
C ALA A 157 5.08 -7.51 4.51
N ILE A 158 6.14 -6.74 4.24
CA ILE A 158 7.41 -6.83 4.97
C ILE A 158 7.21 -6.60 6.48
N PRO A 159 6.65 -5.45 6.94
CA PRO A 159 6.41 -5.23 8.36
C PRO A 159 5.39 -6.20 8.97
N VAL A 160 4.39 -6.65 8.21
CA VAL A 160 3.41 -7.64 8.67
C VAL A 160 4.08 -8.99 8.93
N LEU A 161 4.87 -9.48 7.97
CA LEU A 161 5.58 -10.76 8.06
C LEU A 161 6.68 -10.73 9.12
N LEU A 162 7.42 -9.62 9.26
CA LEU A 162 8.39 -9.46 10.35
C LEU A 162 7.74 -9.51 11.73
N THR A 163 6.49 -9.05 11.85
CA THR A 163 5.77 -9.06 13.14
C THR A 163 5.13 -10.42 13.42
N ALA A 164 4.37 -10.95 12.45
CA ALA A 164 3.52 -12.12 12.64
C ALA A 164 4.23 -13.45 12.30
N TRP A 165 5.32 -13.39 11.53
CA TRP A 165 6.07 -14.54 11.03
C TRP A 165 7.60 -14.35 11.15
N GLY A 166 8.00 -13.57 12.15
CA GLY A 166 9.38 -13.08 12.31
C GLY A 166 10.43 -14.18 12.46
N GLU A 167 10.08 -15.33 13.05
CA GLU A 167 10.99 -16.50 13.15
C GLU A 167 11.53 -16.93 11.78
N TYR A 168 10.69 -16.90 10.75
CA TYR A 168 11.05 -17.31 9.40
C TYR A 168 11.51 -16.15 8.52
N TYR A 169 10.93 -14.96 8.73
CA TYR A 169 11.15 -13.83 7.83
C TYR A 169 12.32 -12.90 8.25
N ALA A 170 12.67 -12.84 9.55
CA ALA A 170 13.81 -12.05 10.00
C ALA A 170 15.15 -12.50 9.39
N PRO A 171 15.48 -13.80 9.30
CA PRO A 171 16.72 -14.26 8.65
C PRO A 171 16.82 -13.85 7.18
N ILE A 172 15.69 -13.78 6.47
CA ILE A 172 15.64 -13.34 5.06
C ILE A 172 15.98 -11.86 4.93
N ILE A 173 15.45 -11.03 5.82
CA ILE A 173 15.77 -9.59 5.85
C ILE A 173 17.23 -9.36 6.24
N GLU A 174 17.77 -10.15 7.18
CA GLU A 174 19.20 -10.11 7.53
C GLU A 174 20.11 -10.49 6.36
N GLU A 175 19.79 -11.57 5.63
CA GLU A 175 20.51 -11.97 4.42
C GLU A 175 20.44 -10.85 3.38
N TRP A 176 19.24 -10.32 3.11
CA TRP A 176 19.02 -9.28 2.12
C TRP A 176 19.84 -8.02 2.41
N LYS A 177 19.90 -7.56 3.66
CA LYS A 177 20.72 -6.39 4.06
C LYS A 177 22.21 -6.56 3.77
N ASN A 178 22.70 -7.81 3.71
CA ASN A 178 24.09 -8.15 3.45
C ASN A 178 24.33 -8.67 2.01
N SER A 179 23.33 -8.54 1.13
CA SER A 179 23.35 -9.13 -0.21
C SER A 179 23.09 -8.08 -1.29
N PRO A 180 23.72 -8.19 -2.48
CA PRO A 180 23.39 -7.33 -3.62
C PRO A 180 22.10 -7.78 -4.34
N ARG A 181 21.50 -8.90 -3.94
CA ARG A 181 20.33 -9.49 -4.58
C ARG A 181 19.05 -8.72 -4.24
N ARG A 182 18.03 -8.85 -5.09
CA ARG A 182 16.71 -8.33 -4.76
C ARG A 182 16.09 -9.17 -3.65
N LEU A 183 15.36 -8.55 -2.73
CA LEU A 183 14.63 -9.26 -1.68
C LEU A 183 13.74 -10.36 -2.28
N SER A 184 13.03 -10.05 -3.37
CA SER A 184 12.14 -11.01 -4.04
C SER A 184 12.87 -12.21 -4.64
N GLU A 185 14.16 -12.12 -4.96
CA GLU A 185 14.95 -13.28 -5.41
C GLU A 185 15.30 -14.21 -4.25
N ILE A 186 15.64 -13.66 -3.09
CA ILE A 186 15.94 -14.41 -1.87
C ILE A 186 14.66 -15.10 -1.37
N GLU A 187 13.55 -14.39 -1.30
CA GLU A 187 12.25 -14.95 -0.87
C GLU A 187 11.79 -16.08 -1.77
N ARG A 188 11.88 -15.94 -3.10
CA ARG A 188 11.46 -16.99 -4.04
C ARG A 188 12.31 -18.24 -3.91
N GLU A 189 13.60 -18.12 -3.64
CA GLU A 189 14.46 -19.28 -3.40
C GLU A 189 14.11 -20.01 -2.10
N GLN A 190 13.77 -19.26 -1.04
CA GLN A 190 13.53 -19.83 0.29
C GLN A 190 12.10 -20.35 0.47
N PHE A 191 11.11 -19.64 -0.08
CA PHE A 191 9.69 -19.90 0.16
C PHE A 191 8.90 -20.27 -1.10
N GLY A 192 9.46 -20.07 -2.30
CA GLY A 192 8.75 -20.25 -3.56
C GLY A 192 7.76 -19.12 -3.90
N TRP A 193 7.77 -18.03 -3.12
CA TRP A 193 6.97 -16.82 -3.32
C TRP A 193 7.72 -15.56 -2.85
N ASP A 194 7.26 -14.36 -3.22
CA ASP A 194 7.83 -13.08 -2.76
C ASP A 194 6.83 -12.16 -2.01
N HIS A 195 7.35 -11.10 -1.39
CA HIS A 195 6.56 -10.12 -0.63
C HIS A 195 5.45 -9.44 -1.44
N GLY A 196 5.57 -9.37 -2.78
CA GLY A 196 4.48 -8.87 -3.63
C GLY A 196 3.28 -9.81 -3.56
N GLN A 197 3.53 -11.11 -3.72
CA GLN A 197 2.49 -12.14 -3.61
C GLN A 197 1.88 -12.21 -2.20
N ALA A 198 2.72 -12.11 -1.16
CA ALA A 198 2.25 -12.04 0.23
C ALA A 198 1.41 -10.76 0.48
N GLY A 199 1.86 -9.63 -0.06
CA GLY A 199 1.16 -8.34 0.05
C GLY A 199 -0.21 -8.38 -0.61
N ALA A 200 -0.31 -8.99 -1.80
CA ALA A 200 -1.58 -9.23 -2.47
C ALA A 200 -2.54 -10.07 -1.63
N TRP A 201 -2.04 -11.10 -0.93
CA TRP A 201 -2.85 -11.89 -0.02
C TRP A 201 -3.36 -11.06 1.17
N ILE A 202 -2.48 -10.27 1.80
CA ILE A 202 -2.82 -9.40 2.93
C ILE A 202 -3.86 -8.35 2.53
N VAL A 203 -3.66 -7.63 1.43
CA VAL A 203 -4.62 -6.60 1.00
C VAL A 203 -5.94 -7.20 0.51
N ASN A 204 -5.92 -8.43 -0.02
CA ASN A 204 -7.14 -9.18 -0.32
C ASN A 204 -7.90 -9.54 0.97
N TYR A 205 -7.21 -9.98 2.02
CA TYR A 205 -7.80 -10.22 3.34
C TYR A 205 -8.43 -8.95 3.92
N TRP A 206 -7.81 -7.78 3.69
CA TRP A 206 -8.35 -6.48 4.08
C TRP A 206 -9.46 -5.92 3.17
N GLY A 207 -9.83 -6.63 2.09
CA GLY A 207 -10.95 -6.26 1.23
C GLY A 207 -10.66 -5.19 0.19
N PHE A 208 -9.40 -4.99 -0.19
CA PHE A 208 -9.03 -4.07 -1.26
C PHE A 208 -9.61 -4.50 -2.63
N PRO A 209 -9.83 -3.56 -3.57
CA PRO A 209 -10.27 -3.87 -4.92
C PRO A 209 -9.31 -4.82 -5.68
N GLU A 210 -9.86 -5.61 -6.61
CA GLU A 210 -9.10 -6.62 -7.37
C GLU A 210 -7.91 -6.02 -8.13
N GLU A 211 -8.08 -4.81 -8.68
CA GLU A 211 -7.02 -4.09 -9.38
C GLU A 211 -5.84 -3.81 -8.46
N MET A 212 -6.11 -3.38 -7.22
CA MET A 212 -5.07 -3.07 -6.24
C MET A 212 -4.31 -4.33 -5.81
N ILE A 213 -5.06 -5.42 -5.57
CA ILE A 213 -4.48 -6.74 -5.28
C ILE A 213 -3.55 -7.16 -6.43
N CYS A 214 -3.96 -6.96 -7.68
CA CYS A 214 -3.14 -7.27 -8.84
C CYS A 214 -1.89 -6.39 -8.95
N TYR A 215 -2.02 -5.08 -8.74
CA TYR A 215 -0.89 -4.15 -8.84
C TYR A 215 0.17 -4.41 -7.77
N ILE A 216 -0.26 -4.62 -6.53
CA ILE A 216 0.64 -4.98 -5.42
C ILE A 216 1.25 -6.36 -5.68
N GLY A 217 0.46 -7.34 -6.09
CA GLY A 217 0.95 -8.70 -6.37
C GLY A 217 2.03 -8.75 -7.43
N ALA A 218 1.91 -7.94 -8.48
CA ALA A 218 2.73 -8.03 -9.68
C ALA A 218 3.97 -7.13 -9.70
N HIS A 219 4.22 -6.32 -8.66
CA HIS A 219 5.26 -5.29 -8.72
C HIS A 219 6.69 -5.86 -8.83
N ASN A 220 6.90 -7.13 -8.47
CA ASN A 220 8.15 -7.85 -8.60
C ASN A 220 8.29 -8.64 -9.93
N LEU A 221 7.27 -8.65 -10.80
CA LEU A 221 7.32 -9.33 -12.08
C LEU A 221 8.24 -8.60 -13.06
N SER A 222 9.30 -9.28 -13.50
CA SER A 222 10.13 -8.90 -14.64
C SER A 222 9.66 -9.51 -15.96
#